data_AF-A0A1I9YRW7-F1
#
_entry.id   AF-A0A1I9YRW7-F1
#
_cell.length_a   1.000
_cell.length_b   1.000
_cell.length_c   1.000
_cell.angle_alpha   90.00
_cell.angle_beta   90.00
_cell.angle_gamma   90.00
#
_symmetry.space_group_name_H-M   'P 1'
#
loop_
_entity.id
_entity.type
_entity.pdbx_description
1 polymer ?
#
loop_
_entity_poly.entity_id
_entity_poly.type
_entity_poly.pdbx_seq_one_letter_code
_entity_poly.pdbx_strand_id
1 'polypeptide(L)'
;MSPAFAASDNGAASTAATFAAVTPDHPISLPQDSGAHPDFRTEWWYATGWLTTPDNQPLGFQITFFRSATGHDAADPSGFAPSQLIIAHAALSDPAIGQLVHDQRIARQGFGLAYAKPGNTDVKLDAWKMIRAADGHYDVTADASGFSLHLQLMPTQSPLIQGERGYSRKGPRPEQASYYYSEPQLRVTGTVVRPVAGGNHTTRNTAVTGTAWLDHEWSSTLLDANAVGWDWLGANLTGGSALMAFKVRSRDGHAIWAHATLRKSDGQVTNFGPGEVAFTPRRMWRSPHTNTLYPVSMTVRTGTLTWQLDPLMDDQELDSRQSAGAVYWEGAVRVHQQDTDIGRAYLELTGYVDALRIGK
;
A
#
# COMPACT_ATOMS: atom_id res chain seq x y z
N MET A 1 -26.01 45.85 44.34
CA MET A 1 -26.00 46.07 42.88
C MET A 1 -24.63 45.69 42.33
N SER A 2 -24.51 44.47 41.79
CA SER A 2 -23.45 44.05 40.87
C SER A 2 -24.07 42.97 39.98
N PRO A 3 -23.92 43.03 38.64
CA PRO A 3 -24.68 42.20 37.73
C PRO A 3 -24.03 40.83 37.55
N ALA A 4 -24.87 39.79 37.48
CA ALA A 4 -24.50 38.46 37.03
C ALA A 4 -24.33 38.49 35.50
N PHE A 5 -23.16 38.09 35.00
CA PHE A 5 -22.98 37.76 33.60
C PHE A 5 -23.42 36.32 33.38
N ALA A 6 -24.54 36.15 32.67
CA ALA A 6 -24.91 34.88 32.07
C ALA A 6 -23.98 34.62 30.89
N ALA A 7 -23.13 33.60 31.00
CA ALA A 7 -22.44 33.05 29.84
C ALA A 7 -23.47 32.23 29.06
N SER A 8 -23.85 32.73 27.88
CA SER A 8 -24.59 31.96 26.89
C SER A 8 -23.67 30.88 26.33
N ASP A 9 -23.96 29.63 26.70
CA ASP A 9 -23.31 28.44 26.18
C ASP A 9 -23.87 28.15 24.78
N ASN A 10 -23.40 28.88 23.78
CA ASN A 10 -23.63 28.51 22.38
C ASN A 10 -22.61 27.43 22.02
N GLY A 11 -22.87 26.22 22.51
CA GLY A 11 -22.27 25.00 22.00
C GLY A 11 -22.72 24.79 20.56
N ALA A 12 -21.98 25.37 19.61
CA ALA A 12 -22.04 24.95 18.23
C ALA A 12 -21.53 23.50 18.19
N ALA A 13 -22.46 22.55 18.16
CA ALA A 13 -22.14 21.17 17.86
C ALA A 13 -21.44 21.15 16.50
N SER A 14 -20.14 20.83 16.49
CA SER A 14 -19.42 20.59 15.25
C SER A 14 -20.13 19.45 14.53
N THR A 15 -20.77 19.73 13.40
CA THR A 15 -21.28 18.68 12.51
C THR A 15 -20.08 17.86 12.07
N ALA A 16 -19.96 16.64 12.58
CA ALA A 16 -18.91 15.73 12.16
C ALA A 16 -18.96 15.60 10.63
N ALA A 17 -17.82 15.79 9.97
CA ALA A 17 -17.71 15.63 8.52
C ALA A 17 -18.28 14.25 8.13
N THR A 18 -19.27 14.25 7.24
CA THR A 18 -19.90 13.00 6.75
C THR A 18 -19.15 12.56 5.50
N PHE A 19 -18.31 11.53 5.61
CA PHE A 19 -17.61 10.95 4.47
C PHE A 19 -18.52 10.04 3.63
N ALA A 20 -18.23 9.91 2.34
CA ALA A 20 -18.94 9.01 1.44
C ALA A 20 -18.79 7.55 1.91
N ALA A 21 -19.87 6.76 1.81
CA ALA A 21 -19.85 5.34 2.16
C ALA A 21 -19.44 4.47 0.96
N VAL A 22 -18.82 3.32 1.24
CA VAL A 22 -18.55 2.29 0.24
C VAL A 22 -19.77 1.38 0.13
N THR A 23 -20.30 1.21 -1.08
CA THR A 23 -21.53 0.47 -1.35
C THR A 23 -21.37 -0.40 -2.61
N PRO A 24 -22.06 -1.55 -2.72
CA PRO A 24 -21.85 -2.51 -3.82
C PRO A 24 -22.44 -2.09 -5.18
N ASP A 25 -23.17 -0.98 -5.23
CA ASP A 25 -23.88 -0.44 -6.39
C ASP A 25 -23.04 0.50 -7.27
N HIS A 26 -21.86 0.93 -6.80
CA HIS A 26 -20.95 1.78 -7.58
C HIS A 26 -19.78 0.94 -8.11
N PRO A 27 -19.82 0.46 -9.36
CA PRO A 27 -18.68 -0.21 -9.96
C PRO A 27 -17.54 0.78 -10.25
N ILE A 28 -16.31 0.30 -10.18
CA ILE A 28 -15.13 1.08 -10.58
C ILE A 28 -15.18 1.38 -12.09
N SER A 29 -14.97 2.63 -12.46
CA SER A 29 -14.98 3.17 -13.81
C SER A 29 -13.63 3.79 -14.18
N LEU A 30 -12.84 3.03 -14.93
CA LEU A 30 -11.54 3.50 -15.42
C LEU A 30 -11.67 4.18 -16.80
N PRO A 31 -10.91 5.26 -17.08
CA PRO A 31 -9.78 5.76 -16.28
C PRO A 31 -10.15 6.78 -15.18
N GLN A 32 -11.41 7.18 -15.04
CA GLN A 32 -11.82 8.23 -14.09
C GLN A 32 -11.40 7.92 -12.64
N ASP A 33 -11.64 6.68 -12.20
CA ASP A 33 -11.34 6.22 -10.84
C ASP A 33 -9.85 5.88 -10.64
N SER A 34 -8.98 6.25 -11.58
CA SER A 34 -7.53 6.26 -11.34
C SER A 34 -7.07 7.49 -10.56
N GLY A 35 -7.87 8.56 -10.54
CA GLY A 35 -7.59 9.75 -9.73
C GLY A 35 -8.11 9.64 -8.30
N ALA A 36 -7.84 10.69 -7.52
CA ALA A 36 -8.25 10.77 -6.13
C ALA A 36 -9.77 10.84 -5.94
N HIS A 37 -10.26 10.28 -4.84
CA HIS A 37 -11.66 10.34 -4.39
C HIS A 37 -11.80 11.09 -3.04
N PRO A 38 -11.71 12.44 -3.02
CA PRO A 38 -11.59 13.22 -1.77
C PRO A 38 -12.76 13.10 -0.78
N ASP A 39 -13.93 12.66 -1.25
CA ASP A 39 -15.12 12.46 -0.43
C ASP A 39 -14.99 11.24 0.51
N PHE A 40 -14.04 10.34 0.23
CA PHE A 40 -13.72 9.20 1.09
C PHE A 40 -12.61 9.53 2.08
N ARG A 41 -12.74 8.97 3.29
CA ARG A 41 -11.80 9.23 4.38
C ARG A 41 -10.37 8.82 4.07
N THR A 42 -10.17 7.69 3.41
CA THR A 42 -8.84 7.08 3.19
C THR A 42 -8.67 6.62 1.76
N GLU A 43 -7.46 6.76 1.23
CA GLU A 43 -7.11 6.30 -0.12
C GLU A 43 -5.63 6.01 -0.28
N TRP A 44 -5.29 5.02 -1.11
CA TRP A 44 -3.97 4.43 -1.21
C TRP A 44 -3.55 4.30 -2.67
N TRP A 45 -2.33 4.72 -3.00
CA TRP A 45 -1.61 4.33 -4.21
C TRP A 45 -0.36 3.56 -3.76
N TYR A 46 -0.38 2.25 -3.93
CA TYR A 46 0.66 1.35 -3.42
C TYR A 46 1.32 0.60 -4.56
N ALA A 47 2.52 1.02 -4.96
CA ALA A 47 3.30 0.35 -5.99
C ALA A 47 4.40 -0.48 -5.35
N THR A 48 4.44 -1.77 -5.67
CA THR A 48 5.47 -2.72 -5.25
C THR A 48 6.12 -3.37 -6.45
N GLY A 49 7.39 -3.75 -6.37
CA GLY A 49 8.00 -4.41 -7.51
C GLY A 49 9.40 -4.94 -7.30
N TRP A 50 9.82 -5.72 -8.30
CA TRP A 50 11.15 -6.28 -8.40
C TRP A 50 11.88 -5.65 -9.56
N LEU A 51 13.13 -5.27 -9.31
CA LEU A 51 14.04 -4.70 -10.30
C LEU A 51 15.22 -5.65 -10.51
N THR A 52 15.76 -5.60 -11.71
CA THR A 52 16.98 -6.28 -12.14
C THR A 52 17.95 -5.22 -12.65
N THR A 53 19.14 -5.19 -12.05
CA THR A 53 20.26 -4.34 -12.48
C THR A 53 20.98 -4.93 -13.70
N PRO A 54 21.88 -4.18 -14.38
CA PRO A 54 22.59 -4.68 -15.56
C PRO A 54 23.52 -5.86 -15.25
N ASP A 55 23.96 -5.99 -14.00
CA ASP A 55 24.74 -7.10 -13.45
C ASP A 55 23.87 -8.23 -12.86
N ASN A 56 22.57 -8.26 -13.22
CA ASN A 56 21.58 -9.27 -12.84
C ASN A 56 21.33 -9.40 -11.32
N GLN A 57 21.54 -8.32 -10.56
CA GLN A 57 21.22 -8.31 -9.13
C GLN A 57 19.75 -7.94 -8.93
N PRO A 58 19.01 -8.69 -8.08
CA PRO A 58 17.63 -8.37 -7.75
C PRO A 58 17.56 -7.25 -6.70
N LEU A 59 16.67 -6.29 -6.91
CA LEU A 59 16.26 -5.33 -5.90
C LEU A 59 14.74 -5.42 -5.72
N GLY A 60 14.26 -5.18 -4.51
CA GLY A 60 12.85 -4.87 -4.26
C GLY A 60 12.67 -3.36 -4.16
N PHE A 61 11.51 -2.85 -4.57
CA PHE A 61 11.09 -1.50 -4.20
C PHE A 61 9.62 -1.47 -3.82
N GLN A 62 9.26 -0.54 -2.95
CA GLN A 62 7.89 -0.08 -2.84
C GLN A 62 7.84 1.45 -2.75
N ILE A 63 6.73 2.02 -3.20
CA ILE A 63 6.34 3.39 -2.92
C ILE A 63 4.84 3.43 -2.64
N THR A 64 4.50 4.08 -1.54
CA THR A 64 3.13 4.25 -1.08
C THR A 64 2.82 5.73 -0.97
N PHE A 65 1.68 6.15 -1.51
CA PHE A 65 1.01 7.38 -1.12
C PHE A 65 -0.30 7.04 -0.44
N PHE A 66 -0.54 7.62 0.72
CA PHE A 66 -1.76 7.45 1.50
C PHE A 66 -2.38 8.83 1.76
N ARG A 67 -3.65 9.01 1.36
CA ARG A 67 -4.44 10.18 1.74
C ARG A 67 -5.33 9.83 2.92
N SER A 68 -5.35 10.71 3.92
CA SER A 68 -6.34 10.68 5.00
C SER A 68 -7.04 12.02 5.14
N ALA A 69 -8.36 12.04 5.04
CA ALA A 69 -9.17 13.16 5.45
C ALA A 69 -9.26 13.21 6.98
N THR A 70 -9.06 14.38 7.58
CA THR A 70 -9.03 14.53 9.05
C THR A 70 -10.41 14.77 9.66
N GLY A 71 -11.40 15.08 8.82
CA GLY A 71 -12.72 15.52 9.27
C GLY A 71 -12.74 16.95 9.81
N HIS A 72 -11.65 17.71 9.61
CA HIS A 72 -11.61 19.15 9.87
C HIS A 72 -12.76 19.86 9.13
N ASP A 73 -13.29 20.90 9.76
CA ASP A 73 -14.45 21.63 9.22
C ASP A 73 -14.13 22.18 7.82
N ALA A 74 -14.90 21.72 6.83
CA ALA A 74 -14.76 22.17 5.45
C ALA A 74 -15.10 23.65 5.28
N ALA A 75 -15.80 24.26 6.24
CA ALA A 75 -16.09 25.69 6.25
C ALA A 75 -14.93 26.55 6.74
N ASP A 76 -13.85 25.97 7.30
CA ASP A 76 -12.66 26.72 7.70
C ASP A 76 -11.96 27.29 6.45
N PRO A 77 -11.89 28.63 6.28
CA PRO A 77 -11.29 29.24 5.09
C PRO A 77 -9.75 29.22 5.10
N SER A 78 -9.12 28.74 6.18
CA SER A 78 -7.67 28.75 6.34
C SER A 78 -6.99 27.84 5.32
N GLY A 79 -6.06 28.39 4.53
CA GLY A 79 -5.19 27.60 3.66
C GLY A 79 -4.26 26.63 4.42
N PHE A 80 -4.17 26.75 5.75
CA PHE A 80 -3.40 25.86 6.62
C PHE A 80 -4.27 24.81 7.34
N ALA A 81 -5.60 24.82 7.12
CA ALA A 81 -6.50 23.83 7.68
C ALA A 81 -6.03 22.43 7.27
N PRO A 82 -5.85 21.49 8.23
CA PRO A 82 -5.34 20.16 7.94
C PRO A 82 -6.44 19.24 7.38
N SER A 83 -7.28 19.70 6.44
CA SER A 83 -8.46 18.95 5.99
C SER A 83 -8.12 17.60 5.34
N GLN A 84 -6.96 17.55 4.68
CA GLN A 84 -6.41 16.35 4.07
C GLN A 84 -4.92 16.23 4.41
N LEU A 85 -4.49 15.02 4.75
CA LEU A 85 -3.09 14.65 4.92
C LEU A 85 -2.67 13.77 3.74
N ILE A 86 -1.51 14.04 3.18
CA ILE A 86 -0.80 13.16 2.24
C ILE A 86 0.40 12.60 2.99
N ILE A 87 0.45 11.28 3.09
CA ILE A 87 1.53 10.50 3.70
C ILE A 87 2.20 9.74 2.57
N ALA A 88 3.52 9.64 2.59
CA ALA A 88 4.25 8.83 1.64
C ALA A 88 5.41 8.10 2.32
N HIS A 89 5.67 6.88 1.89
CA HIS A 89 6.90 6.17 2.21
C HIS A 89 7.39 5.41 1.00
N ALA A 90 8.70 5.36 0.84
CA ALA A 90 9.35 4.62 -0.23
C ALA A 90 10.45 3.78 0.39
N ALA A 91 10.74 2.65 -0.22
CA ALA A 91 11.81 1.78 0.24
C ALA A 91 12.48 1.05 -0.93
N LEU A 92 13.74 0.68 -0.68
CA LEU A 92 14.56 -0.13 -1.55
C LEU A 92 15.15 -1.30 -0.76
N SER A 93 14.90 -2.51 -1.23
CA SER A 93 15.45 -3.75 -0.70
C SER A 93 16.65 -4.17 -1.56
N ASP A 94 17.86 -3.98 -1.05
CA ASP A 94 19.09 -4.47 -1.68
C ASP A 94 19.75 -5.53 -0.78
N PRO A 95 19.84 -6.81 -1.22
CA PRO A 95 20.50 -7.86 -0.46
C PRO A 95 21.95 -7.55 -0.07
N ALA A 96 22.66 -6.70 -0.83
CA ALA A 96 24.02 -6.29 -0.51
C ALA A 96 24.08 -5.33 0.70
N ILE A 97 22.98 -4.64 1.00
CA ILE A 97 22.82 -3.79 2.19
C ILE A 97 22.34 -4.62 3.39
N GLY A 98 21.48 -5.61 3.14
CA GLY A 98 21.01 -6.56 4.14
C GLY A 98 19.94 -6.04 5.09
N GLN A 99 19.46 -4.80 4.89
CA GLN A 99 18.34 -4.18 5.58
C GLN A 99 17.59 -3.22 4.65
N LEU A 100 16.32 -2.93 4.94
CA LEU A 100 15.52 -2.00 4.17
C LEU A 100 16.07 -0.58 4.28
N VAL A 101 16.35 0.05 3.14
CA VAL A 101 16.58 1.50 3.11
C VAL A 101 15.27 2.16 2.73
N HIS A 102 14.82 3.08 3.58
CA HIS A 102 13.51 3.69 3.45
C HIS A 102 13.55 5.15 3.88
N ASP A 103 12.56 5.90 3.40
CA ASP A 103 12.29 7.27 3.81
C ASP A 103 10.78 7.47 3.85
N GLN A 104 10.32 8.44 4.64
CA GLN A 104 8.92 8.64 4.96
C GLN A 104 8.61 10.12 5.14
N ARG A 105 7.43 10.54 4.70
CA ARG A 105 7.01 11.94 4.69
C ARG A 105 5.52 12.06 5.00
N ILE A 106 5.15 13.18 5.60
CA ILE A 106 3.75 13.57 5.81
C ILE A 106 3.62 15.08 5.60
N ALA A 107 2.57 15.48 4.90
CA ALA A 107 2.25 16.88 4.69
C ALA A 107 0.74 17.09 4.68
N ARG A 108 0.29 18.26 5.15
CA ARG A 108 -1.06 18.74 4.86
C ARG A 108 -1.16 19.02 3.37
N GLN A 109 -2.27 18.64 2.76
CA GLN A 109 -2.57 19.03 1.39
C GLN A 109 -2.61 20.56 1.28
N GLY A 110 -2.01 21.12 0.24
CA GLY A 110 -2.04 22.55 -0.03
C GLY A 110 -0.76 23.10 -0.65
N PHE A 111 -0.82 24.39 -1.01
CA PHE A 111 0.32 25.19 -1.48
C PHE A 111 1.11 24.60 -2.67
N GLY A 112 0.54 23.64 -3.41
CA GLY A 112 1.22 22.94 -4.50
C GLY A 112 2.35 21.98 -4.06
N LEU A 113 2.55 21.82 -2.75
CA LEU A 113 3.58 20.96 -2.19
C LEU A 113 3.08 19.54 -1.95
N ALA A 114 1.84 19.38 -1.51
CA ALA A 114 1.22 18.07 -1.34
C ALA A 114 -0.22 18.09 -1.86
N TYR A 115 -0.58 17.07 -2.64
CA TYR A 115 -1.92 16.91 -3.19
C TYR A 115 -2.17 15.48 -3.71
N ALA A 116 -3.44 15.13 -3.87
CA ALA A 116 -3.90 14.06 -4.75
C ALA A 116 -5.07 14.59 -5.59
N LYS A 117 -4.95 14.55 -6.92
CA LYS A 117 -5.96 15.16 -7.83
C LYS A 117 -6.99 14.13 -8.31
N PRO A 118 -8.28 14.52 -8.41
CA PRO A 118 -9.30 13.69 -9.04
C PRO A 118 -9.10 13.49 -10.55
N GLY A 119 -9.76 12.48 -11.12
CA GLY A 119 -9.91 12.24 -12.55
C GLY A 119 -8.75 11.51 -13.24
N ASN A 120 -7.54 11.56 -12.69
CA ASN A 120 -6.39 10.78 -13.12
C ASN A 120 -5.38 10.66 -11.97
N THR A 121 -4.54 9.63 -11.96
CA THR A 121 -3.49 9.53 -10.93
C THR A 121 -2.50 10.67 -11.08
N ASP A 122 -2.53 11.63 -10.15
CA ASP A 122 -1.54 12.68 -9.95
C ASP A 122 -1.49 12.96 -8.44
N VAL A 123 -0.61 12.22 -7.77
CA VAL A 123 -0.36 12.32 -6.33
C VAL A 123 1.06 12.78 -6.10
N LYS A 124 1.22 13.74 -5.17
CA LYS A 124 2.49 14.41 -4.91
C LYS A 124 2.65 14.72 -3.43
N LEU A 125 3.87 14.54 -2.93
CA LEU A 125 4.34 15.04 -1.64
C LEU A 125 5.78 15.55 -1.82
N ASP A 126 5.93 16.87 -1.81
CA ASP A 126 7.20 17.56 -2.08
C ASP A 126 7.79 17.13 -3.45
N ALA A 127 9.02 16.63 -3.51
CA ALA A 127 9.61 16.14 -4.75
C ALA A 127 9.04 14.78 -5.19
N TRP A 128 8.37 14.05 -4.30
CA TRP A 128 7.88 12.71 -4.58
C TRP A 128 6.53 12.76 -5.30
N LYS A 129 6.37 11.96 -6.35
CA LYS A 129 5.14 11.94 -7.14
C LYS A 129 4.93 10.62 -7.87
N MET A 130 3.66 10.34 -8.15
CA MET A 130 3.21 9.33 -9.11
C MET A 130 2.18 9.98 -10.03
N ILE A 131 2.46 9.98 -11.34
CA ILE A 131 1.59 10.57 -12.36
C ILE A 131 1.29 9.52 -13.42
N ARG A 132 0.02 9.33 -13.75
CA ARG A 132 -0.39 8.47 -14.87
C ARG A 132 -0.46 9.29 -16.16
N ALA A 133 0.34 8.92 -17.15
CA ALA A 133 0.38 9.55 -18.46
C ALA A 133 -0.83 9.14 -19.33
N ALA A 134 -0.99 9.82 -20.47
CA ALA A 134 -2.13 9.63 -21.36
C ALA A 134 -2.20 8.23 -22.00
N ASP A 135 -1.05 7.59 -22.22
CA ASP A 135 -0.93 6.20 -22.69
C ASP A 135 -1.07 5.16 -21.55
N GLY A 136 -1.24 5.62 -20.31
CA GLY A 136 -1.52 4.80 -19.14
C GLY A 136 -0.31 4.40 -18.30
N HIS A 137 0.93 4.74 -18.70
CA HIS A 137 2.08 4.47 -17.82
C HIS A 137 2.11 5.39 -16.61
N TYR A 138 2.72 4.93 -15.53
CA TYR A 138 2.96 5.72 -14.33
C TYR A 138 4.40 6.19 -14.29
N ASP A 139 4.61 7.50 -14.28
CA ASP A 139 5.90 8.11 -13.93
C ASP A 139 5.99 8.25 -12.42
N VAL A 140 6.96 7.56 -11.82
CA VAL A 140 7.23 7.55 -10.39
C VAL A 140 8.56 8.24 -10.12
N THR A 141 8.55 9.22 -9.22
CA THR A 141 9.74 9.89 -8.71
C THR A 141 9.72 9.88 -7.20
N ALA A 142 10.77 9.37 -6.58
CA ALA A 142 11.05 9.54 -5.15
C ALA A 142 12.54 9.80 -4.95
N ASP A 143 12.88 11.00 -4.51
CA ASP A 143 14.23 11.38 -4.07
C ASP A 143 14.28 11.29 -2.54
N ALA A 144 14.68 10.12 -2.06
CA ALA A 144 14.69 9.77 -0.65
C ALA A 144 16.06 10.01 -0.03
N SER A 145 16.11 10.05 1.31
CA SER A 145 17.38 10.04 2.03
C SER A 145 18.13 8.73 1.76
N GLY A 146 19.21 8.80 0.98
CA GLY A 146 20.12 7.68 0.72
C GLY A 146 19.82 6.84 -0.52
N PHE A 147 18.67 7.03 -1.17
CA PHE A 147 18.31 6.33 -2.42
C PHE A 147 17.36 7.15 -3.28
N SER A 148 17.17 6.76 -4.54
CA SER A 148 16.11 7.34 -5.37
C SER A 148 15.46 6.30 -6.27
N LEU A 149 14.19 6.53 -6.59
CA LEU A 149 13.39 5.73 -7.52
C LEU A 149 12.88 6.65 -8.63
N HIS A 150 13.46 6.55 -9.83
CA HIS A 150 12.98 7.26 -11.02
C HIS A 150 12.53 6.20 -12.03
N LEU A 151 11.25 5.82 -11.95
CA LEU A 151 10.72 4.63 -12.61
C LEU A 151 9.53 4.98 -13.50
N GLN A 152 9.41 4.25 -14.60
CA GLN A 152 8.20 4.19 -15.42
C GLN A 152 7.58 2.81 -15.25
N LEU A 153 6.29 2.76 -14.91
CA LEU A 153 5.51 1.53 -14.75
C LEU A 153 4.49 1.46 -15.88
N MET A 154 4.75 0.61 -16.88
CA MET A 154 3.91 0.48 -18.07
C MET A 154 2.93 -0.70 -17.91
N PRO A 155 1.61 -0.48 -17.97
CA PRO A 155 0.62 -1.55 -17.98
C PRO A 155 0.85 -2.54 -19.13
N THR A 156 0.75 -3.83 -18.84
CA THR A 156 0.86 -4.90 -19.86
C THR A 156 -0.43 -5.71 -20.00
N GLN A 157 -1.39 -5.48 -19.10
CA GLN A 157 -2.66 -6.18 -19.01
C GLN A 157 -3.74 -5.21 -18.57
N SER A 158 -5.02 -5.58 -18.73
CA SER A 158 -6.11 -4.81 -18.15
C SER A 158 -6.02 -4.78 -16.62
N PRO A 159 -6.52 -3.71 -15.98
CA PRO A 159 -6.67 -3.66 -14.52
C PRO A 159 -7.44 -4.88 -13.98
N LEU A 160 -7.01 -5.36 -12.81
CA LEU A 160 -7.67 -6.42 -12.04
C LEU A 160 -8.61 -5.79 -11.03
N ILE A 161 -9.89 -5.77 -11.34
CA ILE A 161 -10.93 -5.29 -10.42
C ILE A 161 -11.08 -6.30 -9.28
N GLN A 162 -10.92 -5.84 -8.03
CA GLN A 162 -10.97 -6.70 -6.86
C GLN A 162 -12.42 -6.87 -6.36
N GLY A 163 -12.67 -7.96 -5.62
CA GLY A 163 -13.97 -8.24 -5.01
C GLY A 163 -15.11 -8.33 -6.05
N GLU A 164 -16.26 -7.75 -5.71
CA GLU A 164 -17.44 -7.72 -6.57
C GLU A 164 -17.51 -6.39 -7.32
N ARG A 165 -16.96 -6.35 -8.54
CA ARG A 165 -16.93 -5.13 -9.40
C ARG A 165 -16.24 -3.93 -8.74
N GLY A 166 -15.27 -4.19 -7.86
CA GLY A 166 -14.49 -3.18 -7.16
C GLY A 166 -14.87 -3.07 -5.69
N TYR A 167 -16.09 -3.49 -5.31
CA TYR A 167 -16.49 -3.58 -3.92
C TYR A 167 -15.78 -4.76 -3.24
N SER A 168 -14.74 -4.46 -2.48
CA SER A 168 -13.88 -5.43 -1.79
C SER A 168 -14.11 -5.37 -0.29
N ARG A 169 -14.72 -6.42 0.27
CA ARG A 169 -14.93 -6.54 1.71
C ARG A 169 -13.63 -6.87 2.42
N LYS A 170 -13.42 -6.22 3.56
CA LYS A 170 -12.29 -6.41 4.50
C LYS A 170 -12.76 -6.79 5.91
N GLY A 171 -14.04 -7.15 6.06
CA GLY A 171 -14.63 -7.53 7.33
C GLY A 171 -16.00 -8.22 7.19
N PRO A 172 -16.50 -8.82 8.29
CA PRO A 172 -17.78 -9.53 8.30
C PRO A 172 -18.99 -8.62 8.08
N ARG A 173 -18.88 -7.31 8.34
CA ARG A 173 -19.99 -6.37 8.14
C ARG A 173 -19.91 -5.69 6.76
N PRO A 174 -21.04 -5.43 6.07
CA PRO A 174 -21.04 -4.86 4.72
C PRO A 174 -20.33 -3.49 4.60
N GLU A 175 -20.38 -2.66 5.63
CA GLU A 175 -19.70 -1.36 5.63
C GLU A 175 -18.18 -1.48 5.72
N GLN A 176 -17.65 -2.64 6.12
CA GLN A 176 -16.22 -2.93 6.17
C GLN A 176 -15.73 -3.34 4.78
N ALA A 177 -15.74 -2.38 3.87
CA ALA A 177 -15.34 -2.56 2.49
C ALA A 177 -14.56 -1.35 1.97
N SER A 178 -13.89 -1.57 0.85
CA SER A 178 -13.23 -0.55 0.06
C SER A 178 -13.61 -0.71 -1.40
N TYR A 179 -13.54 0.37 -2.17
CA TYR A 179 -13.40 0.24 -3.61
C TYR A 179 -11.93 -0.05 -3.92
N TYR A 180 -11.67 -1.06 -4.73
CA TYR A 180 -10.33 -1.59 -4.90
C TYR A 180 -10.10 -2.20 -6.29
N TYR A 181 -9.02 -1.78 -6.94
CA TYR A 181 -8.48 -2.45 -8.11
C TYR A 181 -6.96 -2.47 -8.06
N SER A 182 -6.39 -3.34 -8.89
CA SER A 182 -4.94 -3.46 -9.06
C SER A 182 -4.54 -3.36 -10.52
N GLU A 183 -3.33 -2.89 -10.80
CA GLU A 183 -2.65 -3.08 -12.08
C GLU A 183 -1.45 -4.01 -11.89
N PRO A 184 -1.61 -5.32 -12.16
CA PRO A 184 -0.52 -6.27 -12.06
C PRO A 184 0.34 -6.25 -13.33
N GLN A 185 1.48 -6.95 -13.27
CA GLN A 185 2.38 -7.19 -14.40
C GLN A 185 2.87 -5.90 -15.07
N LEU A 186 2.93 -4.79 -14.32
CA LEU A 186 3.47 -3.53 -14.83
C LEU A 186 4.94 -3.76 -15.22
N ARG A 187 5.31 -3.43 -16.45
CA ARG A 187 6.71 -3.45 -16.87
C ARG A 187 7.42 -2.24 -16.29
N VAL A 188 8.52 -2.45 -15.59
CA VAL A 188 9.32 -1.38 -15.01
C VAL A 188 10.52 -1.10 -15.89
N THR A 189 10.77 0.19 -16.15
CA THR A 189 12.04 0.71 -16.68
C THR A 189 12.41 1.98 -15.94
N GLY A 190 13.71 2.26 -15.80
CA GLY A 190 14.14 3.54 -15.22
C GLY A 190 15.49 3.42 -14.56
N THR A 191 15.68 4.19 -13.49
CA THR A 191 16.95 4.25 -12.78
C THR A 191 16.75 4.33 -11.26
N VAL A 192 17.67 3.74 -10.51
CA VAL A 192 17.73 3.86 -9.06
C VAL A 192 19.11 4.33 -8.60
N VAL A 193 19.12 5.20 -7.60
CA VAL A 193 20.33 5.46 -6.81
C VAL A 193 20.28 4.56 -5.58
N ARG A 194 21.38 3.84 -5.33
CA ARG A 194 21.51 2.94 -4.18
C ARG A 194 22.45 3.57 -3.14
N PRO A 195 22.23 3.30 -1.85
CA PRO A 195 23.22 3.57 -0.81
C PRO A 195 24.54 2.86 -1.13
N VAL A 196 25.67 3.52 -0.88
CA VAL A 196 27.00 2.93 -1.04
C VAL A 196 27.45 2.39 0.33
N ALA A 197 27.81 1.11 0.39
CA ALA A 197 28.45 0.54 1.57
C ALA A 197 29.78 1.28 1.84
N GLY A 198 29.95 1.83 3.05
CA GLY A 198 31.21 2.49 3.47
C GLY A 198 31.33 3.99 3.17
N GLY A 199 30.24 4.71 2.86
CA GLY A 199 30.19 6.17 2.93
C GLY A 199 30.89 6.94 1.79
N ASN A 200 31.34 6.27 0.73
CA ASN A 200 31.95 6.96 -0.41
C ASN A 200 30.86 7.51 -1.35
N HIS A 201 30.80 8.83 -1.50
CA HIS A 201 29.68 9.60 -2.08
C HIS A 201 29.54 9.57 -3.61
N THR A 202 29.97 8.50 -4.29
CA THR A 202 29.63 8.38 -5.72
C THR A 202 28.21 7.86 -5.86
N THR A 203 27.24 8.78 -5.87
CA THR A 203 25.85 8.56 -6.27
C THR A 203 25.82 8.02 -7.69
N ARG A 204 25.86 6.70 -7.88
CA ARG A 204 25.76 6.09 -9.21
C ARG A 204 24.32 5.76 -9.50
N ASN A 205 23.75 6.47 -10.47
CA ASN A 205 22.46 6.11 -11.01
C ASN A 205 22.58 4.77 -11.76
N THR A 206 21.80 3.77 -11.34
CA THR A 206 21.83 2.41 -11.88
C THR A 206 20.58 2.20 -12.72
N ALA A 207 20.74 1.96 -14.03
CA ALA A 207 19.62 1.60 -14.89
C ALA A 207 19.01 0.27 -14.46
N VAL A 208 17.68 0.18 -14.46
CA VAL A 208 16.95 -1.00 -14.02
C VAL A 208 15.81 -1.34 -14.96
N THR A 209 15.48 -2.62 -15.00
CA THR A 209 14.26 -3.16 -15.61
C THR A 209 13.55 -4.03 -14.58
N GLY A 210 12.27 -4.33 -14.75
CA GLY A 210 11.59 -5.14 -13.75
C GLY A 210 10.11 -5.36 -14.00
N THR A 211 9.44 -5.86 -12.96
CA THR A 211 7.98 -5.97 -12.91
C THR A 211 7.44 -5.41 -11.61
N ALA A 212 6.29 -4.74 -11.69
CA ALA A 212 5.63 -4.12 -10.57
C ALA A 212 4.13 -4.45 -10.53
N TRP A 213 3.55 -4.10 -9.40
CA TRP A 213 2.14 -4.20 -9.07
C TRP A 213 1.73 -2.83 -8.50
N LEU A 214 0.59 -2.30 -8.94
CA LEU A 214 -0.01 -1.12 -8.33
C LEU A 214 -1.36 -1.51 -7.73
N ASP A 215 -1.59 -1.13 -6.49
CA ASP A 215 -2.90 -1.12 -5.85
C ASP A 215 -3.44 0.29 -5.72
N HIS A 216 -4.74 0.42 -5.97
CA HIS A 216 -5.48 1.65 -5.74
C HIS A 216 -6.77 1.33 -4.97
N GLU A 217 -6.83 1.78 -3.71
CA GLU A 217 -7.90 1.46 -2.77
C GLU A 217 -8.43 2.72 -2.08
N TRP A 218 -9.75 2.91 -1.98
CA TRP A 218 -10.37 4.00 -1.20
C TRP A 218 -11.57 3.53 -0.36
N SER A 219 -11.71 4.12 0.84
CA SER A 219 -12.80 3.80 1.76
C SER A 219 -13.01 4.86 2.84
N SER A 220 -14.17 4.82 3.50
CA SER A 220 -14.44 5.64 4.70
C SER A 220 -14.51 4.84 6.00
N THR A 221 -14.49 3.51 5.89
CA THR A 221 -14.52 2.59 7.03
C THR A 221 -13.11 2.10 7.32
N LEU A 222 -12.67 2.31 8.56
CA LEU A 222 -11.43 1.73 9.07
C LEU A 222 -11.59 0.21 9.26
N LEU A 223 -10.51 -0.49 9.58
CA LEU A 223 -10.57 -1.91 9.93
C LEU A 223 -11.48 -2.15 11.15
N ASP A 224 -11.89 -3.41 11.34
CA ASP A 224 -12.64 -3.82 12.52
C ASP A 224 -11.94 -3.40 13.81
N ALA A 225 -12.71 -3.02 14.84
CA ALA A 225 -12.15 -2.59 16.13
C ALA A 225 -11.34 -3.68 16.84
N ASN A 226 -11.58 -4.95 16.50
CA ASN A 226 -10.82 -6.09 17.01
C ASN A 226 -9.60 -6.45 16.14
N ALA A 227 -9.44 -5.79 14.98
CA ALA A 227 -8.29 -6.01 14.12
C ALA A 227 -7.02 -5.42 14.74
N VAL A 228 -5.92 -6.15 14.61
CA VAL A 228 -4.58 -5.66 14.98
C VAL A 228 -3.75 -5.26 13.77
N GLY A 229 -4.04 -5.80 12.59
CA GLY A 229 -3.33 -5.53 11.35
C GLY A 229 -3.71 -6.53 10.27
N TRP A 230 -2.97 -6.53 9.17
CA TRP A 230 -3.19 -7.45 8.05
C TRP A 230 -1.89 -8.07 7.55
N ASP A 231 -2.02 -9.22 6.91
CA ASP A 231 -1.00 -9.77 6.01
C ASP A 231 -1.56 -9.63 4.60
N TRP A 232 -0.82 -8.98 3.70
CA TRP A 232 -1.22 -8.76 2.30
C TRP A 232 -0.16 -9.29 1.34
N LEU A 233 -0.59 -9.79 0.19
CA LEU A 233 0.25 -10.35 -0.87
C LEU A 233 -0.25 -9.84 -2.23
N GLY A 234 0.66 -9.29 -3.04
CA GLY A 234 0.46 -9.04 -4.47
C GLY A 234 1.56 -9.70 -5.28
N ALA A 235 1.19 -10.61 -6.20
CA ALA A 235 2.10 -11.48 -6.89
C ALA A 235 1.94 -11.43 -8.42
N ASN A 236 3.04 -11.12 -9.09
CA ASN A 236 3.22 -11.29 -10.52
C ASN A 236 3.77 -12.69 -10.80
N LEU A 237 2.93 -13.55 -11.36
CA LEU A 237 3.29 -14.93 -11.66
C LEU A 237 3.85 -15.07 -13.08
N THR A 238 4.79 -16.00 -13.25
CA THR A 238 5.34 -16.39 -14.55
C THR A 238 4.20 -16.80 -15.49
N GLY A 239 4.27 -16.35 -16.75
CA GLY A 239 3.21 -16.59 -17.73
C GLY A 239 2.04 -15.59 -17.67
N GLY A 240 2.11 -14.57 -16.80
CA GLY A 240 1.18 -13.44 -16.79
C GLY A 240 -0.04 -13.61 -15.89
N SER A 241 -0.08 -14.64 -15.04
CA SER A 241 -1.11 -14.72 -13.99
C SER A 241 -0.84 -13.71 -12.88
N ALA A 242 -1.87 -13.32 -12.13
CA ALA A 242 -1.78 -12.33 -11.07
C ALA A 242 -2.58 -12.81 -9.85
N LEU A 243 -1.97 -12.77 -8.66
CA LEU A 243 -2.61 -13.15 -7.40
C LEU A 243 -2.53 -11.99 -6.42
N MET A 244 -3.68 -11.58 -5.90
CA MET A 244 -3.77 -10.76 -4.69
C MET A 244 -4.39 -11.60 -3.58
N ALA A 245 -3.86 -11.56 -2.36
CA ALA A 245 -4.46 -12.20 -1.20
C ALA A 245 -4.20 -11.38 0.06
N PHE A 246 -5.16 -11.37 0.99
CA PHE A 246 -4.92 -10.80 2.31
C PHE A 246 -5.68 -11.55 3.40
N LYS A 247 -5.25 -11.35 4.65
CA LYS A 247 -6.07 -11.60 5.84
C LYS A 247 -5.99 -10.43 6.80
N VAL A 248 -7.12 -10.07 7.39
CA VAL A 248 -7.21 -9.15 8.52
C VAL A 248 -7.18 -9.98 9.80
N ARG A 249 -6.25 -9.67 10.69
CA ARG A 249 -5.99 -10.47 11.90
C ARG A 249 -6.61 -9.85 13.14
N SER A 250 -7.18 -10.67 14.02
CA SER A 250 -7.53 -10.31 15.39
C SER A 250 -6.31 -10.43 16.33
N ARG A 251 -6.46 -9.95 17.56
CA ARG A 251 -5.42 -10.00 18.61
C ARG A 251 -4.91 -11.40 18.94
N ASP A 252 -5.74 -12.41 18.81
CA ASP A 252 -5.41 -13.83 19.00
C ASP A 252 -4.76 -14.46 17.75
N GLY A 253 -4.55 -13.69 16.68
CA GLY A 253 -3.94 -14.13 15.44
C GLY A 253 -4.90 -14.80 14.45
N HIS A 254 -6.17 -15.02 14.82
CA HIS A 254 -7.18 -15.54 13.91
C HIS A 254 -7.55 -14.54 12.82
N ALA A 255 -8.05 -15.04 11.68
CA ALA A 255 -8.52 -14.20 10.60
C ALA A 255 -9.94 -13.70 10.91
N ILE A 256 -10.11 -12.38 11.06
CA ILE A 256 -11.43 -11.72 11.07
C ILE A 256 -12.04 -11.78 9.67
N TRP A 257 -11.19 -11.63 8.66
CA TRP A 257 -11.55 -11.71 7.25
C TRP A 257 -10.35 -12.17 6.44
N ALA A 258 -10.60 -12.86 5.33
CA ALA A 258 -9.58 -13.21 4.36
C ALA A 258 -10.20 -13.24 2.96
N HIS A 259 -9.43 -12.82 1.98
CA HIS A 259 -9.86 -12.78 0.58
C HIS A 259 -8.66 -13.01 -0.33
N ALA A 260 -8.90 -13.58 -1.50
CA ALA A 260 -7.92 -13.63 -2.57
C ALA A 260 -8.59 -13.52 -3.94
N THR A 261 -7.87 -12.95 -4.90
CA THR A 261 -8.26 -12.86 -6.30
C THR A 261 -7.13 -13.41 -7.15
N LEU A 262 -7.41 -14.44 -7.94
CA LEU A 262 -6.48 -15.01 -8.91
C LEU A 262 -6.99 -14.73 -10.33
N ARG A 263 -6.21 -14.01 -11.12
CA ARG A 263 -6.36 -13.96 -12.57
C ARG A 263 -5.36 -14.90 -13.21
N LYS A 264 -5.85 -15.89 -13.95
CA LYS A 264 -5.02 -16.79 -14.76
C LYS A 264 -4.55 -16.11 -16.05
N SER A 265 -3.57 -16.70 -16.72
CA SER A 265 -3.00 -16.19 -17.98
C SER A 265 -4.01 -16.15 -19.13
N ASP A 266 -5.07 -16.94 -19.06
CA ASP A 266 -6.22 -16.91 -19.98
C ASP A 266 -7.22 -15.77 -19.69
N GLY A 267 -6.97 -14.98 -18.64
CA GLY A 267 -7.83 -13.88 -18.20
C GLY A 267 -8.95 -14.29 -17.25
N GLN A 268 -9.15 -15.58 -16.96
CA GLN A 268 -10.18 -16.01 -16.01
C GLN A 268 -9.83 -15.53 -14.60
N VAL A 269 -10.78 -14.83 -13.97
CA VAL A 269 -10.68 -14.34 -12.60
C VAL A 269 -11.47 -15.25 -11.67
N THR A 270 -10.86 -15.65 -10.55
CA THR A 270 -11.49 -16.40 -9.46
C THR A 270 -11.28 -15.66 -8.16
N ASN A 271 -12.36 -15.43 -7.42
CA ASN A 271 -12.36 -14.88 -6.07
C ASN A 271 -12.45 -16.02 -5.05
N PHE A 272 -11.75 -15.89 -3.93
CA PHE A 272 -11.77 -16.82 -2.81
C PHE A 272 -12.13 -16.07 -1.55
N GLY A 273 -13.12 -16.57 -0.82
CA GLY A 273 -13.60 -15.94 0.40
C GLY A 273 -12.96 -16.46 1.69
N PRO A 274 -13.50 -16.05 2.85
CA PRO A 274 -13.14 -16.61 4.14
C PRO A 274 -13.28 -18.16 4.15
N GLY A 275 -12.28 -18.86 4.70
CA GLY A 275 -12.21 -20.32 4.73
C GLY A 275 -11.45 -20.94 3.54
N GLU A 276 -11.47 -20.27 2.39
CA GLU A 276 -10.70 -20.66 1.21
C GLU A 276 -9.28 -20.08 1.21
N VAL A 277 -9.06 -19.02 1.99
CA VAL A 277 -7.78 -18.33 2.11
C VAL A 277 -7.15 -18.56 3.48
N ALA A 278 -5.87 -18.95 3.52
CA ALA A 278 -5.11 -19.09 4.76
C ALA A 278 -3.65 -18.72 4.58
N PHE A 279 -3.08 -17.99 5.53
CA PHE A 279 -1.65 -17.65 5.60
C PHE A 279 -1.04 -18.39 6.80
N THR A 280 -0.11 -19.30 6.53
CA THR A 280 0.54 -20.15 7.54
C THR A 280 2.04 -19.84 7.59
N PRO A 281 2.58 -19.37 8.73
CA PRO A 281 4.02 -19.13 8.86
C PRO A 281 4.85 -20.40 8.63
N ARG A 282 5.95 -20.28 7.88
CA ARG A 282 6.98 -21.33 7.72
C ARG A 282 8.24 -20.99 8.52
N ARG A 283 8.63 -19.71 8.53
CA ARG A 283 9.78 -19.20 9.26
C ARG A 283 9.49 -17.82 9.81
N MET A 284 9.90 -17.62 11.05
CA MET A 284 9.84 -16.32 11.72
C MET A 284 11.22 -15.66 11.69
N TRP A 285 11.24 -14.33 11.62
CA TRP A 285 12.43 -13.50 11.83
C TRP A 285 12.14 -12.49 12.93
N ARG A 286 13.13 -12.21 13.78
CA ARG A 286 13.01 -11.23 14.86
C ARG A 286 13.79 -9.97 14.48
N SER A 287 13.09 -8.84 14.40
CA SER A 287 13.72 -7.56 14.12
C SER A 287 14.74 -7.19 15.20
N PRO A 288 15.98 -6.81 14.83
CA PRO A 288 16.94 -6.25 15.77
C PRO A 288 16.58 -4.81 16.17
N HIS A 289 15.68 -4.13 15.44
CA HIS A 289 15.32 -2.73 15.65
C HIS A 289 14.14 -2.57 16.61
N THR A 290 13.11 -3.40 16.45
CA THR A 290 11.87 -3.33 17.24
C THR A 290 11.65 -4.53 18.16
N ASN A 291 12.52 -5.55 18.08
CA ASN A 291 12.37 -6.84 18.78
C ASN A 291 11.10 -7.63 18.37
N THR A 292 10.46 -7.24 17.27
CA THR A 292 9.20 -7.83 16.78
C THR A 292 9.45 -9.11 16.00
N LEU A 293 8.55 -10.09 16.14
CA LEU A 293 8.63 -11.36 15.45
C LEU A 293 7.70 -11.38 14.23
N TYR A 294 8.28 -11.40 13.03
CA TYR A 294 7.55 -11.40 11.76
C TYR A 294 7.59 -12.77 11.06
N PRO A 295 6.47 -13.26 10.52
CA PRO A 295 6.41 -14.45 9.68
C PRO A 295 6.90 -14.17 8.25
N VAL A 296 8.20 -13.94 8.07
CA VAL A 296 8.80 -13.50 6.79
C VAL A 296 8.78 -14.55 5.67
N SER A 297 8.58 -15.83 6.00
CA SER A 297 8.30 -16.91 5.03
C SER A 297 6.98 -17.57 5.39
N MET A 298 6.13 -17.79 4.39
CA MET A 298 4.77 -18.26 4.59
C MET A 298 4.33 -19.26 3.52
N THR A 299 3.33 -20.05 3.85
CA THR A 299 2.48 -20.73 2.88
C THR A 299 1.13 -20.02 2.83
N VAL A 300 0.73 -19.56 1.65
CA VAL A 300 -0.59 -19.01 1.36
C VAL A 300 -1.39 -20.07 0.61
N ARG A 301 -2.58 -20.41 1.11
CA ARG A 301 -3.55 -21.29 0.44
C ARG A 301 -4.69 -20.47 -0.13
N THR A 302 -5.11 -20.78 -1.36
CA THR A 302 -6.30 -20.19 -2.00
C THR A 302 -7.09 -21.31 -2.69
N GLY A 303 -8.21 -21.73 -2.10
CA GLY A 303 -8.92 -22.94 -2.51
C GLY A 303 -8.01 -24.18 -2.35
N THR A 304 -7.76 -24.87 -3.46
CA THR A 304 -6.86 -26.03 -3.53
C THR A 304 -5.41 -25.67 -3.90
N LEU A 305 -5.13 -24.41 -4.24
CA LEU A 305 -3.80 -23.94 -4.63
C LEU A 305 -2.99 -23.55 -3.40
N THR A 306 -1.66 -23.75 -3.49
CA THR A 306 -0.72 -23.46 -2.42
C THR A 306 0.49 -22.71 -2.98
N TRP A 307 0.80 -21.58 -2.36
CA TRP A 307 1.87 -20.66 -2.73
C TRP A 307 2.86 -20.57 -1.57
N GLN A 308 4.13 -20.85 -1.81
CA GLN A 308 5.18 -20.69 -0.83
C GLN A 308 5.90 -19.36 -1.08
N LEU A 309 6.01 -18.56 -0.04
CA LEU A 309 6.64 -17.24 -0.07
C LEU A 309 7.98 -17.32 0.66
N ASP A 310 9.04 -16.90 -0.01
CA ASP A 310 10.38 -16.82 0.58
C ASP A 310 10.98 -15.43 0.36
N PRO A 311 11.44 -14.75 1.43
CA PRO A 311 11.83 -13.35 1.35
C PRO A 311 13.14 -13.17 0.58
N LEU A 312 13.28 -12.04 -0.10
CA LEU A 312 14.53 -11.61 -0.73
C LEU A 312 15.65 -11.48 0.31
N MET A 313 15.31 -10.87 1.44
CA MET A 313 16.11 -10.79 2.66
C MET A 313 15.18 -10.65 3.87
N ASP A 314 15.67 -10.97 5.06
CA ASP A 314 14.85 -10.99 6.27
C ASP A 314 14.47 -9.60 6.78
N ASP A 315 15.45 -8.69 6.85
CA ASP A 315 15.25 -7.34 7.37
C ASP A 315 14.67 -6.43 6.30
N GLN A 316 13.35 -6.51 6.14
CA GLN A 316 12.55 -5.63 5.30
C GLN A 316 11.56 -4.81 6.14
N GLU A 317 11.93 -4.51 7.39
CA GLU A 317 11.11 -3.69 8.30
C GLU A 317 11.20 -2.20 7.96
N LEU A 318 10.05 -1.53 7.93
CA LEU A 318 9.88 -0.10 7.72
C LEU A 318 9.20 0.48 8.96
N ASP A 319 9.96 1.23 9.75
CA ASP A 319 9.41 1.96 10.90
C ASP A 319 8.98 3.36 10.48
N SER A 320 7.68 3.52 10.22
CA SER A 320 7.08 4.82 9.88
C SER A 320 6.29 5.49 10.99
N ARG A 321 6.63 5.21 12.26
CA ARG A 321 5.93 5.81 13.41
C ARG A 321 6.00 7.33 13.44
N GLN A 322 7.01 7.95 12.83
CA GLN A 322 7.18 9.40 12.81
C GLN A 322 6.29 10.11 11.78
N SER A 323 5.80 9.43 10.74
CA SER A 323 4.92 10.02 9.72
C SER A 323 3.56 9.34 9.59
N ALA A 324 3.53 8.01 9.50
CA ALA A 324 2.33 7.20 9.27
C ALA A 324 1.81 6.50 10.54
N GLY A 325 2.55 6.58 11.65
CA GLY A 325 2.12 6.11 12.96
C GLY A 325 2.17 4.59 13.15
N ALA A 326 2.86 3.86 12.28
CA ALA A 326 2.92 2.39 12.33
C ALA A 326 4.27 1.84 11.89
N VAL A 327 4.49 0.55 12.15
CA VAL A 327 5.63 -0.22 11.66
C VAL A 327 5.10 -1.31 10.74
N TYR A 328 5.77 -1.45 9.61
CA TYR A 328 5.42 -2.37 8.54
C TYR A 328 6.60 -3.32 8.31
N TRP A 329 6.33 -4.53 7.83
CA TRP A 329 7.33 -5.30 7.11
C TRP A 329 6.92 -5.30 5.65
N GLU A 330 7.75 -4.71 4.80
CA GLU A 330 7.46 -4.33 3.40
C GLU A 330 8.41 -5.09 2.47
N GLY A 331 8.17 -6.39 2.32
CA GLY A 331 9.19 -7.28 1.79
C GLY A 331 8.92 -7.82 0.41
N ALA A 332 9.92 -7.69 -0.45
CA ALA A 332 10.03 -8.44 -1.68
C ALA A 332 10.15 -9.95 -1.35
N VAL A 333 9.27 -10.77 -1.91
CA VAL A 333 9.27 -12.23 -1.75
C VAL A 333 9.21 -12.96 -3.10
N ARG A 334 9.87 -14.10 -3.19
CA ARG A 334 9.72 -15.05 -4.31
C ARG A 334 8.50 -15.91 -4.07
N VAL A 335 7.81 -16.29 -5.14
CA VAL A 335 6.66 -17.18 -5.09
C VAL A 335 7.05 -18.52 -5.69
N HIS A 336 6.90 -19.57 -4.90
CA HIS A 336 7.10 -20.94 -5.32
C HIS A 336 5.79 -21.72 -5.27
N GLN A 337 5.63 -22.65 -6.20
CA GLN A 337 4.61 -23.69 -6.10
C GLN A 337 5.34 -25.02 -6.15
N GLN A 338 5.26 -25.77 -5.05
CA GLN A 338 6.17 -26.89 -4.78
C GLN A 338 7.62 -26.37 -4.84
N ASP A 339 8.50 -26.99 -5.63
CA ASP A 339 9.91 -26.58 -5.78
C ASP A 339 10.16 -25.68 -7.01
N THR A 340 9.10 -25.22 -7.68
CA THR A 340 9.22 -24.37 -8.87
C THR A 340 9.08 -22.90 -8.50
N ASP A 341 10.05 -22.07 -8.89
CA ASP A 341 9.91 -20.60 -8.89
C ASP A 341 8.91 -20.18 -9.97
N ILE A 342 7.79 -19.60 -9.54
CA ILE A 342 6.68 -19.23 -10.39
C ILE A 342 6.36 -17.74 -10.35
N GLY A 343 7.17 -16.92 -9.70
CA GLY A 343 6.88 -15.48 -9.68
C GLY A 343 7.57 -14.66 -8.62
N ARG A 344 7.22 -13.38 -8.63
CA ARG A 344 7.73 -12.35 -7.74
C ARG A 344 6.55 -11.64 -7.10
N ALA A 345 6.68 -11.31 -5.83
CA ALA A 345 5.61 -10.68 -5.08
C ALA A 345 6.15 -9.70 -4.04
N TYR A 346 5.25 -8.96 -3.43
CA TYR A 346 5.46 -8.27 -2.17
C TYR A 346 4.53 -8.86 -1.12
N LEU A 347 5.06 -9.01 0.09
CA LEU A 347 4.32 -9.37 1.29
C LEU A 347 4.41 -8.19 2.25
N GLU A 348 3.26 -7.64 2.60
CA GLU A 348 3.13 -6.56 3.58
C GLU A 348 2.57 -7.13 4.88
N LEU A 349 3.24 -6.85 6.01
CA LEU A 349 2.82 -7.29 7.34
C LEU A 349 2.68 -6.07 8.25
N THR A 350 1.47 -5.79 8.69
CA THR A 350 1.17 -4.68 9.60
C THR A 350 0.67 -5.20 10.93
N GLY A 351 0.84 -4.46 12.02
CA GLY A 351 0.22 -4.82 13.30
C GLY A 351 0.92 -5.89 14.14
N TYR A 352 2.21 -6.14 13.87
CA TYR A 352 3.03 -7.09 14.65
C TYR A 352 3.75 -6.42 15.83
N VAL A 353 4.06 -5.13 15.73
CA VAL A 353 4.58 -4.31 16.85
C VAL A 353 3.45 -3.93 17.79
N ASP A 354 2.49 -3.18 17.26
CA ASP A 354 1.33 -2.64 17.95
C ASP A 354 0.10 -2.74 17.04
N ALA A 355 -1.09 -2.79 17.63
CA ALA A 355 -2.32 -2.77 16.85
C ALA A 355 -2.41 -1.52 15.96
N LEU A 356 -2.66 -1.73 14.68
CA LEU A 356 -2.67 -0.71 13.65
C LEU A 356 -3.81 0.31 13.89
N ARG A 357 -3.49 1.60 13.79
CA ARG A 357 -4.44 2.70 13.95
C ARG A 357 -4.36 3.63 12.76
N ILE A 358 -5.04 3.30 11.66
CA ILE A 358 -5.08 4.12 10.45
C ILE A 358 -6.13 5.21 10.58
N GLY A 359 -5.79 6.43 10.14
CA GLY A 359 -6.75 7.52 9.95
C GLY A 359 -7.36 8.10 11.23
N LYS A 360 -6.70 7.94 12.38
CA LYS A 360 -7.07 8.63 13.63
C LYS A 360 -6.44 9.99 13.77
#